data_AF-A0A914E2F0-F1
#
_entry.id   AF-A0A914E2F0-F1
#
_cell.length_a   1.000
_cell.length_b   1.000
_cell.length_c   1.000
_cell.angle_alpha   90.00
_cell.angle_beta   90.00
_cell.angle_gamma   90.00
#
_symmetry.space_group_name_H-M   'P 1'
#
loop_
_entity.id
_entity.type
_entity.pdbx_description
1 polymer ?
#
loop_
_entity_poly.entity_id
_entity_poly.type
_entity_poly.pdbx_seq_one_letter_code
_entity_poly.pdbx_strand_id
1 'polypeptide(L)'
;MYVVNVTIGTPNQQFLVQLDTQNNGLYIQDKSCRFCNHTFDSSKSSTYKFLSQNSSLGNNNYTIGQDVVNLGLSPNLLPIPNTIIEQDTWPYYADGILGLGLQQDGGYGYIGNNLPILVNAYNQGVVDQPVYTIYLRKNIQNGDAGVITYGGVDSTNCGSVIAYQPLAKYENYIIAFSGISYGSYANSNPYTTLVDATSFYIAGPPSVIANMAKVAGAISTDVNNNFYQVNCDQQLPSFSFTIGGKQYTVDSVRSLNHIAIFMIRETNDLDSLCLKVNKN
;
A
#
# COMPACT_ATOMS: atom_id res chain seq x y z
N MET A 1 -3.24 -4.60 -9.79
CA MET A 1 -3.75 -3.57 -8.86
C MET A 1 -4.55 -4.28 -7.80
N TYR A 2 -4.30 -4.02 -6.52
CA TYR A 2 -5.08 -4.60 -5.43
C TYR A 2 -6.15 -3.61 -5.02
N VAL A 3 -7.38 -4.11 -4.95
CA VAL A 3 -8.56 -3.32 -4.61
C VAL A 3 -9.26 -3.94 -3.41
N VAL A 4 -9.86 -3.10 -2.59
CA VAL A 4 -10.61 -3.49 -1.40
C VAL A 4 -11.99 -2.88 -1.43
N ASN A 5 -12.92 -3.53 -0.72
CA ASN A 5 -14.24 -2.97 -0.53
C ASN A 5 -14.22 -1.98 0.62
N VAL A 6 -14.86 -0.84 0.38
CA VAL A 6 -15.23 0.12 1.41
C VAL A 6 -16.70 0.46 1.25
N THR A 7 -17.34 0.93 2.30
CA THR A 7 -18.65 1.55 2.18
C THR A 7 -18.63 2.94 2.81
N ILE A 8 -19.39 3.86 2.25
CA ILE A 8 -19.41 5.25 2.67
C ILE A 8 -20.86 5.68 2.90
N GLY A 9 -21.10 6.36 4.01
CA GLY A 9 -22.34 7.04 4.31
C GLY A 9 -23.43 6.18 4.94
N THR A 10 -24.55 6.83 5.26
CA THR A 10 -25.72 6.19 5.89
C THR A 10 -27.00 6.51 5.12
N PRO A 11 -27.61 5.54 4.39
CA PRO A 11 -27.20 4.14 4.25
C PRO A 11 -25.88 3.97 3.48
N ASN A 12 -25.25 2.81 3.68
CA ASN A 12 -23.97 2.44 3.07
C ASN A 12 -24.06 2.44 1.53
N GLN A 13 -23.19 3.21 0.89
CA GLN A 13 -22.85 3.11 -0.53
C GLN A 13 -21.55 2.33 -0.66
N GLN A 14 -21.55 1.21 -1.38
CA GLN A 14 -20.37 0.35 -1.51
C GLN A 14 -19.44 0.87 -2.61
N PHE A 15 -18.13 0.69 -2.48
CA PHE A 15 -17.15 1.04 -3.50
C PHE A 15 -15.99 0.05 -3.51
N LEU A 16 -15.40 -0.15 -4.67
CA LEU A 16 -14.18 -0.91 -4.85
C LEU A 16 -13.02 0.07 -5.09
N VAL A 17 -12.12 0.21 -4.11
CA VAL A 17 -11.07 1.24 -4.13
C VAL A 17 -9.68 0.61 -4.20
N GLN A 18 -8.78 1.27 -4.93
CA GLN A 18 -7.36 0.88 -4.99
C GLN A 18 -6.69 1.13 -3.63
N LEU A 19 -5.92 0.17 -3.14
CA LEU A 19 -5.03 0.40 -2.00
C LEU A 19 -3.82 1.24 -2.43
N ASP A 20 -3.51 2.28 -1.66
CA ASP A 20 -2.34 3.14 -1.90
C ASP A 20 -1.49 3.34 -0.65
N THR A 21 -0.31 2.76 -0.60
CA THR A 21 0.62 2.92 0.55
C THR A 21 1.46 4.20 0.50
N GLN A 22 1.38 4.98 -0.56
CA GLN A 22 2.10 6.25 -0.73
C GLN A 22 1.19 7.47 -0.52
N ASN A 23 -0.13 7.30 -0.61
CA ASN A 23 -1.11 8.34 -0.32
C ASN A 23 -1.80 8.07 1.03
N ASN A 24 -2.16 9.11 1.79
CA ASN A 24 -2.86 8.99 3.08
C ASN A 24 -4.36 9.37 3.04
N GLY A 25 -4.86 9.85 1.90
CA GLY A 25 -6.25 10.30 1.71
C GLY A 25 -7.17 9.21 1.19
N LEU A 26 -8.48 9.41 1.37
CA LEU A 26 -9.52 8.59 0.77
C LEU A 26 -10.18 9.38 -0.38
N TYR A 27 -9.94 8.93 -1.61
CA TYR A 27 -10.47 9.54 -2.81
C TYR A 27 -11.63 8.72 -3.35
N ILE A 28 -12.69 9.39 -3.79
CA ILE A 28 -13.83 8.73 -4.38
C ILE A 28 -14.38 9.52 -5.57
N GLN A 29 -14.84 8.81 -6.58
CA GLN A 29 -15.47 9.43 -7.74
C GLN A 29 -16.80 10.09 -7.35
N ASP A 30 -16.90 11.40 -7.52
CA ASP A 30 -18.11 12.18 -7.27
C ASP A 30 -19.21 11.87 -8.29
N LYS A 31 -20.49 11.97 -7.89
CA LYS A 31 -21.64 11.79 -8.81
C LYS A 31 -21.64 12.71 -10.02
N SER A 32 -20.97 13.86 -9.96
CA SER A 32 -20.84 14.79 -11.08
C SER A 32 -19.82 14.32 -12.14
N CYS A 33 -19.07 13.26 -11.87
CA CYS A 33 -18.15 12.67 -12.82
C CYS A 33 -18.88 12.01 -14.00
N ARG A 34 -18.65 12.53 -15.21
CA ARG A 34 -19.34 12.07 -16.44
C ARG A 34 -18.83 10.74 -17.00
N PHE A 35 -17.56 10.42 -16.75
CA PHE A 35 -16.88 9.23 -17.29
C PHE A 35 -16.58 8.17 -16.22
N CYS A 36 -17.16 8.34 -15.04
CA CYS A 36 -17.05 7.40 -13.93
C CYS A 36 -18.20 6.41 -13.96
N ASN A 37 -17.94 5.16 -13.58
CA ASN A 37 -18.95 4.11 -13.61
C ASN A 37 -19.77 4.07 -12.32
N HIS A 38 -19.08 4.08 -11.18
CA HIS A 38 -19.70 3.98 -9.87
C HIS A 38 -19.25 5.13 -8.99
N THR A 39 -20.21 5.98 -8.62
CA THR A 39 -19.94 7.28 -8.03
C THR A 39 -20.62 7.44 -6.67
N PHE A 40 -19.99 8.23 -5.81
CA PHE A 40 -20.52 8.59 -4.51
C PHE A 40 -21.54 9.72 -4.64
N ASP A 41 -22.73 9.48 -4.11
CA ASP A 41 -23.79 10.48 -4.00
C ASP A 41 -23.94 10.92 -2.54
N SER A 42 -23.22 11.97 -2.17
CA SER A 42 -23.27 12.56 -0.83
C SER A 42 -24.68 12.96 -0.38
N SER A 43 -25.59 13.28 -1.32
CA SER A 43 -26.98 13.65 -0.98
C SER A 43 -27.83 12.48 -0.48
N LYS A 44 -27.37 11.24 -0.67
CA LYS A 44 -28.04 10.02 -0.18
C LYS A 44 -27.55 9.59 1.21
N SER A 45 -26.53 10.24 1.76
CA SER A 45 -26.01 9.92 3.08
C SER A 45 -26.50 10.92 4.12
N SER A 46 -27.21 10.41 5.13
CA SER A 46 -27.67 11.19 6.28
C SER A 46 -26.56 11.60 7.25
N THR A 47 -25.39 10.95 7.17
CA THR A 47 -24.21 11.23 8.00
C THR A 47 -23.18 12.12 7.31
N TYR A 48 -23.37 12.41 6.02
CA TYR A 48 -22.47 13.26 5.25
C TYR A 48 -22.48 14.70 5.75
N LYS A 49 -21.29 15.28 5.86
CA LYS A 49 -21.05 16.69 6.14
C LYS A 49 -20.15 17.26 5.06
N PHE A 50 -20.67 18.25 4.33
CA PHE A 50 -19.83 19.07 3.46
C PHE A 50 -18.87 19.91 4.32
N LEU A 51 -17.58 19.92 3.98
CA LEU A 51 -16.57 20.72 4.67
C LEU A 51 -16.11 21.89 3.81
N SER A 52 -15.61 21.61 2.62
CA SER A 52 -15.14 22.65 1.71
C SER A 52 -15.12 22.17 0.26
N GLN A 53 -14.98 23.12 -0.66
CA GLN A 53 -14.71 22.85 -2.06
C GLN A 53 -13.35 23.45 -2.39
N ASN A 54 -12.47 22.67 -3.01
CA ASN A 54 -11.15 23.11 -3.40
C ASN A 54 -11.06 23.10 -4.94
N SER A 55 -10.77 24.25 -5.54
CA SER A 55 -10.55 24.39 -6.99
C SER A 55 -9.07 24.25 -7.38
N SER A 56 -8.17 23.98 -6.43
CA SER A 56 -6.72 24.13 -6.63
C SER A 56 -6.02 22.91 -7.27
N LEU A 57 -6.72 21.79 -7.48
CA LEU A 57 -6.12 20.56 -8.03
C LEU A 57 -6.61 20.31 -9.47
N GLY A 58 -5.92 20.94 -10.42
CA GLY A 58 -5.95 20.57 -11.84
C GLY A 58 -7.34 20.45 -12.47
N ASN A 59 -8.04 21.59 -12.66
CA ASN A 59 -9.30 21.71 -13.43
C ASN A 59 -10.47 20.80 -13.01
N ASN A 60 -10.32 19.97 -11.99
CA ASN A 60 -11.37 19.09 -11.46
C ASN A 60 -11.94 19.71 -10.20
N ASN A 61 -13.27 19.65 -10.05
CA ASN A 61 -13.94 20.11 -8.84
C ASN A 61 -13.63 19.12 -7.71
N TYR A 62 -12.72 19.49 -6.80
CA TYR A 62 -12.47 18.74 -5.58
C TYR A 62 -13.47 19.15 -4.51
N THR A 63 -14.24 18.20 -3.98
CA THR A 63 -15.15 18.43 -2.86
C THR A 63 -14.67 17.65 -1.64
N ILE A 64 -14.41 18.35 -0.56
CA ILE A 64 -13.99 17.76 0.71
C ILE A 64 -15.22 17.58 1.58
N GLY A 65 -15.51 16.33 1.89
CA GLY A 65 -16.58 15.93 2.77
C GLY A 65 -16.06 15.16 3.97
N GLN A 66 -16.96 14.92 4.91
CA GLN A 66 -16.77 14.02 6.02
C GLN A 66 -17.96 13.09 6.12
N ASP A 67 -17.71 11.80 6.30
CA ASP A 67 -18.78 10.81 6.49
C ASP A 67 -18.29 9.62 7.34
N VAL A 68 -19.20 8.67 7.60
CA VAL A 68 -18.83 7.35 8.12
C VAL A 68 -18.28 6.52 6.97
N VAL A 69 -17.08 5.97 7.16
CA VAL A 69 -16.46 5.02 6.22
C VAL A 69 -16.35 3.68 6.92
N ASN A 70 -16.86 2.63 6.32
CA ASN A 70 -16.66 1.28 6.81
C ASN A 70 -15.60 0.56 5.98
N LEU A 71 -14.60 0.00 6.65
CA LEU A 71 -13.62 -0.91 6.03
C LEU A 71 -14.11 -2.35 6.12
N GLY A 72 -13.88 -3.13 5.07
CA GLY A 72 -14.26 -4.54 5.00
C GLY A 72 -15.56 -4.78 4.23
N LEU A 73 -16.11 -5.98 4.40
CA LEU A 73 -17.30 -6.45 3.70
C LEU A 73 -18.35 -6.91 4.71
N SER A 74 -19.62 -6.62 4.42
CA SER A 74 -20.74 -7.14 5.19
C SER A 74 -20.66 -8.68 5.31
N PRO A 75 -20.88 -9.25 6.51
CA PRO A 75 -21.35 -8.60 7.74
C PRO A 75 -20.23 -7.99 8.63
N ASN A 76 -18.96 -8.15 8.27
CA ASN A 76 -17.81 -7.71 9.06
C ASN A 76 -17.31 -6.33 8.61
N LEU A 77 -18.06 -5.29 8.98
CA LEU A 77 -17.71 -3.90 8.70
C LEU A 77 -17.04 -3.26 9.92
N LEU A 78 -15.94 -2.54 9.69
CA LEU A 78 -15.26 -1.70 10.68
C LEU A 78 -15.67 -0.24 10.47
N PRO A 79 -16.63 0.32 11.24
CA PRO A 79 -17.12 1.68 11.05
C PRO A 79 -16.12 2.70 11.61
N ILE A 80 -15.70 3.64 10.78
CA ILE A 80 -14.80 4.75 11.15
C ILE A 80 -15.55 6.07 10.90
N PRO A 81 -16.21 6.62 11.93
CA PRO A 81 -16.91 7.89 11.83
C PRO A 81 -15.97 9.05 11.51
N ASN A 82 -16.56 10.16 11.07
CA ASN A 82 -15.86 11.44 10.89
C ASN A 82 -14.63 11.35 9.97
N THR A 83 -14.63 10.42 9.01
CA THR A 83 -13.51 10.22 8.07
C THR A 83 -13.62 11.25 6.94
N ILE A 84 -12.50 11.90 6.61
CA ILE A 84 -12.41 12.85 5.50
C ILE A 84 -12.44 12.08 4.18
N ILE A 85 -13.23 12.58 3.23
CA ILE A 85 -13.42 11.99 1.92
C ILE A 85 -13.20 13.08 0.88
N GLU A 86 -12.33 12.78 -0.07
CA GLU A 86 -11.96 13.66 -1.15
C GLU A 86 -12.69 13.20 -2.41
N GLN A 87 -13.68 13.98 -2.82
CA GLN A 87 -14.52 13.68 -3.97
C GLN A 87 -13.99 14.41 -5.19
N ASP A 88 -13.77 13.71 -6.29
CA ASP A 88 -13.34 14.32 -7.54
C ASP A 88 -13.98 13.69 -8.78
N THR A 89 -13.66 14.25 -9.94
CA THR A 89 -14.20 13.81 -11.24
C THR A 89 -13.18 13.05 -12.07
N TRP A 90 -12.14 12.47 -11.45
CA TRP A 90 -11.12 11.71 -12.16
C TRP A 90 -11.61 10.27 -12.44
N PRO A 91 -11.57 9.81 -13.71
CA PRO A 91 -12.01 8.45 -14.06
C PRO A 91 -10.92 7.43 -13.73
N TYR A 92 -10.76 7.11 -12.45
CA TYR A 92 -9.90 6.03 -11.98
C TYR A 92 -10.31 4.66 -12.56
N TYR A 93 -9.37 3.71 -12.59
CA TYR A 93 -9.65 2.32 -12.93
C TYR A 93 -10.54 1.60 -11.91
N ALA A 94 -10.45 2.01 -10.64
CA ALA A 94 -11.31 1.61 -9.54
C ALA A 94 -12.33 2.73 -9.23
N ASP A 95 -13.20 2.56 -8.24
CA ASP A 95 -14.18 3.59 -7.84
C ASP A 95 -13.52 4.75 -7.06
N GLY A 96 -12.25 4.56 -6.65
CA GLY A 96 -11.48 5.52 -5.85
C GLY A 96 -10.16 4.93 -5.34
N ILE A 97 -9.55 5.61 -4.36
CA ILE A 97 -8.27 5.24 -3.74
C ILE A 97 -8.42 5.28 -2.22
N LEU A 98 -8.04 4.20 -1.54
CA LEU A 98 -7.85 4.14 -0.09
C LEU A 98 -6.37 4.30 0.24
N GLY A 99 -6.02 5.51 0.67
CA GLY A 99 -4.69 5.82 1.17
C GLY A 99 -4.39 5.17 2.52
N LEU A 100 -3.21 4.58 2.61
CA LEU A 100 -2.63 3.93 3.77
C LEU A 100 -1.26 4.51 4.13
N GLY A 101 -0.80 5.54 3.43
CA GLY A 101 0.42 6.31 3.69
C GLY A 101 0.44 7.00 5.05
N LEU A 102 1.65 7.34 5.52
CA LEU A 102 1.88 7.99 6.82
C LEU A 102 1.59 9.49 6.78
N GLN A 103 2.01 10.14 5.69
CA GLN A 103 1.77 11.56 5.44
C GLN A 103 1.27 11.73 4.01
N GLN A 104 0.66 12.88 3.75
CA GLN A 104 0.30 13.28 2.42
C GLN A 104 1.59 13.69 1.71
N ASP A 105 2.13 12.84 0.85
CA ASP A 105 3.10 13.32 -0.12
C ASP A 105 2.36 14.33 -1.01
N GLY A 106 2.92 15.53 -1.19
CA GLY A 106 2.27 16.72 -1.73
C GLY A 106 1.86 16.65 -3.21
N GLY A 107 1.55 15.46 -3.72
CA GLY A 107 1.16 15.20 -5.11
C GLY A 107 -0.29 15.51 -5.40
N TYR A 108 -1.25 15.11 -4.55
CA TYR A 108 -2.69 15.27 -4.82
C TYR A 108 -3.46 15.27 -3.48
N GLY A 109 -4.42 16.19 -3.31
CA GLY A 109 -5.39 16.19 -2.20
C GLY A 109 -5.39 17.42 -1.28
N TYR A 110 -6.34 17.45 -0.34
CA TYR A 110 -6.55 18.52 0.64
C TYR A 110 -5.34 18.70 1.57
N ILE A 111 -4.61 19.80 1.39
CA ILE A 111 -3.57 20.28 2.31
C ILE A 111 -4.25 20.76 3.60
N GLY A 112 -4.54 19.83 4.50
CA GLY A 112 -4.98 20.10 5.85
C GLY A 112 -4.67 18.91 6.76
N ASN A 113 -5.11 18.97 8.02
CA ASN A 113 -4.83 17.93 9.01
C ASN A 113 -5.66 16.64 8.78
N ASN A 114 -5.63 16.08 7.57
CA ASN A 114 -6.25 14.78 7.30
C ASN A 114 -5.40 13.69 7.95
N LEU A 115 -5.94 13.06 8.98
CA LEU A 115 -5.28 11.94 9.65
C LEU A 115 -5.40 10.68 8.77
N PRO A 116 -4.34 9.86 8.66
CA PRO A 116 -4.47 8.54 8.05
C PRO A 116 -5.64 7.78 8.67
N ILE A 117 -6.42 7.08 7.83
CA ILE A 117 -7.70 6.50 8.25
C ILE A 117 -7.59 5.59 9.48
N LEU A 118 -6.49 4.84 9.62
CA LEU A 118 -6.26 4.00 10.81
C LEU A 118 -5.83 4.77 12.04
N VAL A 119 -5.14 5.90 11.89
CA VAL A 119 -4.86 6.80 13.02
C VAL A 119 -6.18 7.42 13.50
N ASN A 120 -7.05 7.81 12.58
CA ASN A 120 -8.39 8.29 12.92
C ASN A 120 -9.21 7.21 13.66
N ALA A 121 -9.20 5.97 13.17
CA ALA A 121 -9.87 4.85 13.83
C ALA A 121 -9.33 4.58 15.23
N TYR A 122 -8.00 4.58 15.40
CA TYR A 122 -7.35 4.38 16.69
C TYR A 122 -7.70 5.49 17.69
N ASN A 123 -7.64 6.75 17.26
CA ASN A 123 -8.00 7.90 18.10
C ASN A 123 -9.47 7.88 18.55
N GLN A 124 -10.34 7.23 17.78
CA GLN A 124 -11.74 7.02 18.11
C GLN A 124 -12.00 5.73 18.90
N GLY A 125 -10.97 4.93 19.21
CA GLY A 125 -11.11 3.65 19.90
C GLY A 125 -11.79 2.55 19.08
N VAL A 126 -11.83 2.70 17.75
CA VAL A 126 -12.43 1.72 16.82
C VAL A 126 -11.52 0.51 16.60
N VAL A 127 -10.19 0.71 16.73
CA VAL A 127 -9.18 -0.35 16.62
C VAL A 127 -8.20 -0.29 17.79
N ASP A 128 -7.63 -1.44 18.14
CA ASP A 128 -6.68 -1.55 19.25
C ASP A 128 -5.32 -0.92 18.96
N GLN A 129 -4.90 -0.93 17.68
CA GLN A 129 -3.60 -0.41 17.25
C GLN A 129 -3.71 0.30 15.88
N PRO A 130 -2.95 1.39 15.64
CA PRO A 130 -2.93 2.07 14.34
C PRO A 130 -2.03 1.34 13.33
N VAL A 131 -2.20 0.02 13.18
CA VAL A 131 -1.39 -0.85 12.31
C VAL A 131 -2.27 -1.60 11.34
N TYR A 132 -1.70 -1.95 10.19
CA TYR A 132 -2.32 -2.85 9.23
C TYR A 132 -1.30 -3.83 8.64
N THR A 133 -1.79 -4.95 8.14
CA THR A 133 -0.97 -5.93 7.44
C THR A 133 -1.60 -6.30 6.10
N ILE A 134 -0.79 -6.34 5.06
CA ILE A 134 -1.21 -6.74 3.72
C ILE A 134 -0.59 -8.10 3.40
N TYR A 135 -1.46 -9.10 3.23
CA TYR A 135 -1.11 -10.40 2.71
C TYR A 135 -1.55 -10.51 1.26
N LEU A 136 -0.61 -10.78 0.36
CA LEU A 136 -0.89 -10.97 -1.07
C LEU A 136 -0.76 -12.45 -1.42
N ARG A 137 -1.76 -13.00 -2.10
CA ARG A 137 -1.76 -14.41 -2.51
C ARG A 137 -0.90 -14.62 -3.74
N LYS A 138 -0.19 -15.75 -3.75
CA LYS A 138 0.61 -16.19 -4.90
C LYS A 138 -0.25 -16.55 -6.13
N ASN A 139 -1.39 -17.21 -5.89
CA ASN A 139 -2.28 -17.66 -6.95
C ASN A 139 -3.64 -17.00 -6.73
N ILE A 140 -3.96 -16.03 -7.57
CA ILE A 140 -5.28 -15.37 -7.55
C ILE A 140 -6.29 -16.34 -8.15
N GLN A 141 -7.29 -16.71 -7.37
CA GLN A 141 -8.43 -17.51 -7.83
C GLN A 141 -9.71 -16.73 -7.60
N ASN A 142 -10.54 -16.60 -8.64
CA ASN A 142 -11.84 -15.94 -8.57
C ASN A 142 -11.81 -14.52 -7.95
N GLY A 143 -10.71 -13.77 -8.17
CA GLY A 143 -10.54 -12.42 -7.64
C GLY A 143 -10.06 -12.34 -6.19
N ASP A 144 -9.90 -13.46 -5.47
CA ASP A 144 -9.25 -13.47 -4.15
C ASP A 144 -7.73 -13.27 -4.33
N ALA A 145 -7.30 -12.03 -4.15
CA ALA A 145 -5.93 -11.59 -4.37
C ALA A 145 -5.11 -11.46 -3.07
N GLY A 146 -5.75 -11.55 -1.90
CA GLY A 146 -5.10 -11.21 -0.65
C GLY A 146 -6.06 -10.81 0.46
N VAL A 147 -5.48 -10.46 1.61
CA VAL A 147 -6.19 -10.00 2.81
C VAL A 147 -5.47 -8.75 3.33
N ILE A 148 -6.26 -7.74 3.72
CA ILE A 148 -5.78 -6.66 4.56
C ILE A 148 -6.42 -6.80 5.94
N THR A 149 -5.59 -6.76 6.98
CA THR A 149 -6.05 -6.72 8.37
C THR A 149 -5.79 -5.34 8.92
N TYR A 150 -6.81 -4.74 9.53
CA TYR A 150 -6.75 -3.42 10.15
C TYR A 150 -6.79 -3.58 11.68
N GLY A 151 -6.07 -2.73 12.40
CA GLY A 151 -6.16 -2.69 13.86
C GLY A 151 -5.25 -3.67 14.61
N GLY A 152 -4.48 -4.47 13.88
CA GLY A 152 -3.64 -5.51 14.45
C GLY A 152 -2.85 -6.27 13.39
N VAL A 153 -2.11 -7.29 13.85
CA VAL A 153 -1.32 -8.15 12.97
C VAL A 153 -2.10 -9.41 12.59
N ASP A 154 -2.12 -9.73 11.30
CA ASP A 154 -2.73 -10.96 10.79
C ASP A 154 -1.96 -12.21 11.24
N SER A 155 -2.40 -12.82 12.35
CA SER A 155 -1.81 -14.06 12.86
C SER A 155 -2.13 -15.31 12.02
N THR A 156 -3.03 -15.20 11.03
CA THR A 156 -3.46 -16.33 10.20
C THR A 156 -2.57 -16.48 8.96
N ASN A 157 -2.33 -15.37 8.25
CA ASN A 157 -1.56 -15.38 7.01
C ASN A 157 -0.09 -14.99 7.21
N CYS A 158 0.25 -14.33 8.31
CA CYS A 158 1.64 -14.08 8.66
C CYS A 158 2.27 -15.34 9.26
N GLY A 159 3.56 -15.52 9.00
CA GLY A 159 4.34 -16.50 9.75
C GLY A 159 4.37 -16.15 11.24
N SER A 160 4.85 -17.06 12.07
CA SER A 160 5.04 -16.88 13.53
C SER A 160 6.07 -15.81 13.91
N VAL A 161 6.47 -14.99 12.95
CA VAL A 161 7.68 -14.22 12.91
C VAL A 161 7.36 -12.88 12.27
N ILE A 162 7.47 -11.80 13.05
CA ILE A 162 7.17 -10.44 12.60
C ILE A 162 8.36 -9.54 12.92
N ALA A 163 9.04 -9.10 11.88
CA ALA A 163 10.13 -8.15 11.96
C ALA A 163 9.62 -6.71 11.99
N TYR A 164 10.28 -5.87 12.77
CA TYR A 164 10.13 -4.42 12.65
C TYR A 164 11.45 -3.81 12.20
N GLN A 165 11.34 -2.89 11.25
CA GLN A 165 12.45 -2.07 10.80
C GLN A 165 12.04 -0.61 11.02
N PRO A 166 12.82 0.19 11.76
CA PRO A 166 12.56 1.61 11.90
C PRO A 166 12.52 2.29 10.53
N LEU A 167 11.66 3.29 10.42
CA LEU A 167 11.67 4.21 9.29
C LEU A 167 13.02 4.89 9.18
N ALA A 168 13.51 5.00 7.95
CA ALA A 168 14.59 5.92 7.61
C ALA A 168 14.07 7.35 7.38
N LYS A 169 12.80 7.50 6.99
CA LYS A 169 12.11 8.75 6.69
C LYS A 169 10.63 8.64 7.10
N TYR A 170 10.06 9.70 7.68
CA TYR A 170 8.71 9.67 8.28
C TYR A 170 7.59 10.01 7.28
N GLU A 171 7.95 10.51 6.11
CA GLU A 171 7.02 10.95 5.08
C GLU A 171 6.36 9.77 4.36
N ASN A 172 7.02 8.60 4.32
CA ASN A 172 6.60 7.41 3.60
C ASN A 172 7.13 6.14 4.30
N TYR A 173 6.68 4.96 3.85
CA TYR A 173 7.20 3.66 4.29
C TYR A 173 8.62 3.40 3.77
N ILE A 174 9.59 4.22 4.14
CA ILE A 174 10.97 4.10 3.68
C ILE A 174 11.81 3.46 4.77
N ILE A 175 12.44 2.33 4.46
CA ILE A 175 13.31 1.59 5.39
C ILE A 175 14.74 1.49 4.87
N ALA A 176 15.69 1.35 5.79
CA ALA A 176 17.08 1.05 5.46
C ALA A 176 17.30 -0.47 5.31
N PHE A 177 18.13 -0.86 4.35
CA PHE A 177 18.68 -2.21 4.22
C PHE A 177 20.18 -2.16 3.92
N SER A 178 20.88 -3.25 4.21
CA SER A 178 22.35 -3.32 4.29
C SER A 178 22.97 -4.33 3.31
N GLY A 179 22.14 -4.99 2.53
CA GLY A 179 22.62 -5.96 1.55
C GLY A 179 21.53 -6.35 0.57
N ILE A 180 21.96 -6.62 -0.64
CA ILE A 180 21.14 -7.11 -1.73
C ILE A 180 21.94 -8.16 -2.51
N SER A 181 21.29 -9.25 -2.87
CA SER A 181 21.93 -10.32 -3.64
C SER A 181 20.97 -10.99 -4.60
N TYR A 182 21.51 -11.43 -5.74
CA TYR A 182 20.77 -12.12 -6.78
C TYR A 182 21.74 -13.02 -7.56
N GLY A 183 21.60 -14.33 -7.38
CA GLY A 183 22.55 -15.30 -7.94
C GLY A 183 23.99 -15.03 -7.50
N SER A 184 24.90 -14.84 -8.47
CA SER A 184 26.30 -14.50 -8.19
C SER A 184 26.55 -13.02 -7.88
N TYR A 185 25.55 -12.15 -8.03
CA TYR A 185 25.67 -10.73 -7.68
C TYR A 185 25.35 -10.53 -6.20
N ALA A 186 26.22 -9.79 -5.51
CA ALA A 186 26.01 -9.35 -4.15
C ALA A 186 26.54 -7.92 -3.97
N ASN A 187 25.83 -7.13 -3.18
CA ASN A 187 26.20 -5.76 -2.85
C ASN A 187 25.79 -5.48 -1.40
N SER A 188 26.75 -5.05 -0.59
CA SER A 188 26.59 -4.77 0.84
C SER A 188 26.56 -3.28 1.17
N ASN A 189 26.31 -2.44 0.16
CA ASN A 189 26.13 -1.01 0.40
C ASN A 189 24.83 -0.77 1.16
N PRO A 190 24.80 0.20 2.09
CA PRO A 190 23.57 0.64 2.72
C PRO A 190 22.72 1.39 1.71
N TYR A 191 21.43 1.05 1.66
CA TYR A 191 20.43 1.70 0.83
C TYR A 191 19.17 1.96 1.65
N THR A 192 18.34 2.89 1.17
CA THR A 192 16.95 3.01 1.59
C THR A 192 16.03 2.49 0.48
N THR A 193 14.90 1.93 0.85
CA THR A 193 13.87 1.48 -0.10
C THR A 193 12.49 1.90 0.37
N LEU A 194 11.64 2.25 -0.58
CA LEU A 194 10.22 2.42 -0.35
C LEU A 194 9.55 1.05 -0.34
N VAL A 195 8.75 0.85 0.69
CA VAL A 195 8.01 -0.37 0.95
C VAL A 195 6.58 -0.09 0.46
N ASP A 196 6.28 -0.56 -0.75
CA ASP A 196 5.10 -0.18 -1.52
C ASP A 196 4.27 -1.38 -2.01
N ALA A 197 2.96 -1.33 -1.82
CA ALA A 197 1.99 -2.31 -2.32
C ALA A 197 1.28 -1.87 -3.62
N THR A 198 1.59 -0.68 -4.14
CA THR A 198 0.97 -0.10 -5.34
C THR A 198 1.72 -0.42 -6.63
N SER A 199 3.05 -0.56 -6.56
CA SER A 199 3.90 -0.88 -7.70
C SER A 199 3.82 -2.37 -8.08
N PHE A 200 3.90 -2.63 -9.39
CA PHE A 200 4.06 -3.98 -9.95
C PHE A 200 5.53 -4.34 -10.20
N TYR A 201 6.46 -3.40 -10.00
CA TYR A 201 7.87 -3.57 -10.31
C TYR A 201 8.75 -3.37 -9.07
N ILE A 202 9.82 -4.17 -9.01
CA ILE A 202 10.95 -3.89 -8.13
C ILE A 202 11.85 -2.87 -8.84
N ALA A 203 11.95 -1.67 -8.26
CA ALA A 203 12.82 -0.62 -8.75
C ALA A 203 14.08 -0.51 -7.88
N GLY A 204 15.17 -0.02 -8.48
CA GLY A 204 16.42 0.19 -7.76
C GLY A 204 17.41 1.03 -8.55
N PRO A 205 18.59 1.32 -7.97
CA PRO A 205 19.62 2.08 -8.65
C PRO A 205 20.02 1.43 -9.98
N PRO A 206 20.20 2.19 -11.07
CA PRO A 206 20.47 1.63 -12.40
C PRO A 206 21.62 0.62 -12.44
N SER A 207 22.71 0.89 -11.71
CA SER A 207 23.87 -0.01 -11.65
C SER A 207 23.58 -1.33 -10.94
N VAL A 208 22.70 -1.32 -9.93
CA VAL A 208 22.30 -2.54 -9.20
C VAL A 208 21.41 -3.39 -10.11
N ILE A 209 20.39 -2.77 -10.72
CA ILE A 209 19.46 -3.46 -11.62
C ILE A 209 20.19 -4.01 -12.85
N ALA A 210 21.09 -3.25 -13.46
CA ALA A 210 21.85 -3.71 -14.63
C ALA A 210 22.74 -4.95 -14.31
N ASN A 211 23.33 -5.00 -13.12
CA ASN A 211 24.13 -6.17 -12.71
C ASN A 211 23.24 -7.40 -12.46
N MET A 212 22.08 -7.21 -11.84
CA MET A 212 21.11 -8.30 -11.66
C MET A 212 20.55 -8.81 -12.98
N ALA A 213 20.21 -7.90 -13.90
CA ALA A 213 19.77 -8.22 -15.24
C ALA A 213 20.82 -9.05 -15.99
N LYS A 214 22.11 -8.70 -15.86
CA LYS A 214 23.21 -9.50 -16.43
C LYS A 214 23.27 -10.92 -15.85
N VAL A 215 23.11 -11.07 -14.54
CA VAL A 215 23.06 -12.41 -13.90
C VAL A 215 21.84 -13.21 -14.35
N ALA A 216 20.69 -12.54 -14.54
CA ALA A 216 19.47 -13.16 -15.03
C ALA A 216 19.53 -13.55 -16.52
N GLY A 217 20.50 -13.06 -17.28
CA GLY A 217 20.46 -13.13 -18.75
C GLY A 217 19.33 -12.28 -19.35
N ALA A 218 18.89 -11.24 -18.63
CA ALA A 218 17.80 -10.38 -19.04
C ALA A 218 18.22 -9.42 -20.16
N ILE A 219 17.26 -9.05 -21.01
CA ILE A 219 17.45 -8.14 -22.13
C ILE A 219 16.64 -6.86 -21.85
N SER A 220 17.23 -5.69 -22.14
CA SER A 220 16.51 -4.43 -22.05
C SER A 220 15.35 -4.39 -23.05
N THR A 221 14.20 -3.86 -22.64
CA THR A 221 13.06 -3.63 -23.51
C THR A 221 12.97 -2.19 -24.03
N ASP A 222 13.85 -1.30 -23.58
CA ASP A 222 13.91 0.07 -24.04
C ASP A 222 15.35 0.56 -24.30
N VAL A 223 15.47 1.70 -24.98
CA VAL A 223 16.77 2.30 -25.35
C VAL A 223 17.53 2.87 -24.15
N ASN A 224 16.83 3.10 -23.04
CA ASN A 224 17.37 3.76 -21.85
C ASN A 224 17.78 2.74 -20.76
N ASN A 225 17.51 1.45 -20.96
CA ASN A 225 17.71 0.38 -19.99
C ASN A 225 16.90 0.57 -18.69
N ASN A 226 15.68 1.09 -18.78
CA ASN A 226 14.80 1.23 -17.61
C ASN A 226 14.06 -0.06 -17.28
N PHE A 227 13.84 -0.92 -18.28
CA PHE A 227 13.03 -2.14 -18.15
C PHE A 227 13.77 -3.33 -18.73
N TYR A 228 13.66 -4.47 -18.05
CA TYR A 228 14.34 -5.71 -18.42
C TYR A 228 13.34 -6.86 -18.47
N GLN A 229 13.52 -7.76 -19.43
CA GLN A 229 12.74 -8.98 -19.58
C GLN A 229 13.64 -10.22 -19.57
N VAL A 230 13.09 -11.33 -19.12
CA VAL A 230 13.74 -12.65 -19.04
C VAL A 230 12.87 -13.70 -19.74
N ASN A 231 13.46 -14.82 -20.13
CA ASN A 231 12.67 -15.96 -20.62
C ASN A 231 11.89 -16.60 -19.46
N CYS A 232 10.57 -16.76 -19.63
CA CYS A 232 9.70 -17.37 -18.63
C CYS A 232 10.07 -18.83 -18.28
N ASP A 233 10.69 -19.55 -19.23
CA ASP A 233 11.09 -20.95 -19.03
C ASP A 233 12.43 -21.09 -18.29
N GLN A 234 13.12 -19.97 -18.06
CA GLN A 234 14.41 -19.97 -17.39
C GLN A 234 14.24 -20.03 -15.88
N GLN A 235 15.01 -20.91 -15.24
CA GLN A 235 15.17 -20.87 -13.78
C GLN A 235 16.02 -19.67 -13.39
N LEU A 236 15.39 -18.69 -12.72
CA LEU A 236 16.09 -17.54 -12.19
C LEU A 236 16.64 -17.85 -10.78
N PRO A 237 17.69 -17.16 -10.31
CA PRO A 237 18.14 -17.27 -8.93
C PRO A 237 17.18 -16.55 -7.98
N SER A 238 17.22 -16.94 -6.70
CA SER A 238 16.49 -16.21 -5.66
C SER A 238 17.11 -14.83 -5.42
N PHE A 239 16.24 -13.89 -5.10
CA PHE A 239 16.60 -12.54 -4.71
C PHE A 239 16.66 -12.47 -3.18
N SER A 240 17.66 -11.82 -2.59
CA SER A 240 17.67 -11.59 -1.13
C SER A 240 18.04 -10.17 -0.73
N PHE A 241 17.38 -9.69 0.33
CA PHE A 241 17.68 -8.43 1.02
C PHE A 241 18.18 -8.70 2.44
N THR A 242 19.09 -7.86 2.94
CA THR A 242 19.53 -7.88 4.35
C THR A 242 18.97 -6.66 5.07
N ILE A 243 17.91 -6.84 5.86
CA ILE A 243 17.20 -5.79 6.59
C ILE A 243 17.36 -6.09 8.09
N GLY A 244 17.77 -5.10 8.90
CA GLY A 244 17.99 -5.29 10.33
C GLY A 244 18.97 -6.43 10.68
N GLY A 245 20.00 -6.63 9.84
CA GLY A 245 20.98 -7.72 10.00
C GLY A 245 20.46 -9.12 9.66
N LYS A 246 19.25 -9.24 9.11
CA LYS A 246 18.63 -10.52 8.77
C LYS A 246 18.31 -10.60 7.29
N GLN A 247 18.51 -11.78 6.72
CA GLN A 247 18.32 -12.02 5.30
C GLN A 247 16.88 -12.46 5.00
N TYR A 248 16.29 -11.83 4.00
CA TYR A 248 14.95 -12.12 3.48
C TYR A 248 15.07 -12.52 2.03
N THR A 249 14.66 -13.74 1.71
CA THR A 249 14.80 -14.32 0.39
C THR A 249 13.45 -14.46 -0.30
N VAL A 250 13.39 -13.97 -1.53
CA VAL A 250 12.28 -14.10 -2.47
C VAL A 250 12.72 -15.08 -3.55
N ASP A 251 12.11 -16.27 -3.58
CA ASP A 251 12.43 -17.25 -4.62
C ASP A 251 12.03 -16.75 -6.01
N SER A 252 12.77 -17.16 -7.04
CA SER A 252 12.56 -16.77 -8.44
C SER A 252 11.19 -17.11 -9.02
N VAL A 253 10.56 -18.19 -8.55
CA VAL A 253 9.17 -18.55 -8.92
C VAL A 253 8.16 -17.57 -8.30
N ARG A 254 8.61 -16.66 -7.41
CA ARG A 254 7.81 -15.66 -6.70
C ARG A 254 8.03 -14.23 -7.22
N SER A 255 9.11 -13.97 -7.96
CA SER A 255 9.49 -12.63 -8.42
C SER A 255 8.70 -12.10 -9.63
N LEU A 256 7.69 -12.84 -10.11
CA LEU A 256 6.82 -12.33 -11.17
C LEU A 256 5.58 -11.58 -10.67
N ASN A 257 5.19 -11.62 -9.37
CA ASN A 257 3.97 -10.87 -8.95
C ASN A 257 3.79 -10.45 -7.48
N HIS A 258 4.61 -10.79 -6.46
CA HIS A 258 4.18 -10.52 -5.07
C HIS A 258 5.31 -10.22 -4.06
N ILE A 259 5.23 -9.07 -3.40
CA ILE A 259 5.98 -8.71 -2.18
C ILE A 259 4.96 -8.45 -1.07
N ALA A 260 5.10 -9.13 0.08
CA ALA A 260 4.36 -8.82 1.30
C ALA A 260 5.19 -7.88 2.18
N ILE A 261 4.54 -6.91 2.80
CA ILE A 261 5.15 -5.77 3.46
C ILE A 261 4.53 -5.58 4.85
N PHE A 262 5.38 -5.40 5.87
CA PHE A 262 5.01 -5.10 7.25
C PHE A 262 5.54 -3.72 7.68
N MET A 263 4.75 -2.98 8.46
CA MET A 263 4.95 -1.54 8.76
C MET A 263 4.95 -1.20 10.27
N ILE A 264 5.01 0.10 10.57
CA ILE A 264 5.79 0.85 11.59
C ILE A 264 5.13 0.99 12.98
N ARG A 265 5.95 1.34 13.99
CA ARG A 265 5.55 1.96 15.27
C ARG A 265 6.43 3.19 15.59
N GLU A 266 5.84 4.26 16.12
CA GLU A 266 6.54 5.41 16.71
C GLU A 266 6.74 5.24 18.24
N THR A 267 8.01 5.37 18.65
CA THR A 267 8.63 5.82 19.92
C THR A 267 8.39 5.17 21.30
N ASN A 268 9.54 5.00 21.98
CA ASN A 268 9.80 5.01 23.44
C ASN A 268 9.05 3.99 24.31
N ASP A 269 9.33 2.69 24.14
CA ASP A 269 9.67 1.85 25.29
C ASP A 269 10.14 0.47 24.84
N LEU A 270 10.97 -0.09 25.71
CA LEU A 270 11.79 -1.27 25.53
C LEU A 270 10.99 -2.56 25.26
N ASP A 271 11.74 -3.49 24.69
CA ASP A 271 11.51 -4.93 24.64
C ASP A 271 10.63 -5.51 23.52
N SER A 272 11.38 -5.90 22.48
CA SER A 272 11.30 -7.20 21.79
C SER A 272 10.20 -7.41 20.73
N LEU A 273 10.63 -7.63 19.47
CA LEU A 273 10.04 -8.66 18.61
C LEU A 273 10.97 -9.17 17.49
N CYS A 274 10.51 -10.22 16.82
CA CYS A 274 11.22 -11.43 16.44
C CYS A 274 11.28 -11.66 14.92
N LEU A 275 12.42 -12.17 14.45
CA LEU A 275 12.57 -12.87 13.15
C LEU A 275 13.03 -14.32 13.41
N LYS A 276 12.49 -15.32 12.72
CA LYS A 276 13.09 -16.66 12.57
C LYS A 276 13.19 -17.06 11.10
N VAL A 277 14.43 -17.06 10.66
CA VAL A 277 14.99 -17.71 9.47
C VAL A 277 14.93 -19.22 9.68
N ASN A 278 14.58 -19.98 8.64
CA ASN A 278 14.67 -21.44 8.70
C ASN A 278 16.13 -21.87 8.52
N LYS A 279 16.64 -22.63 9.49
CA LYS A 279 17.90 -23.36 9.40
C LYS A 279 17.62 -24.67 8.65
N ASN A 280 18.37 -24.91 7.59
CA ASN A 280 19.26 -26.06 7.48
C ASN A 280 20.45 -25.64 6.62
#